data_AF-A0AA45Z151-F1
#
_entry.id   AF-A0AA45Z151-F1
#
_cell.length_a   1.000
_cell.length_b   1.000
_cell.length_c   1.000
_cell.angle_alpha   90.00
_cell.angle_beta   90.00
_cell.angle_gamma   90.00
#
_symmetry.space_group_name_H-M   'P 1'
#
loop_
_entity.id
_entity.type
_entity.pdbx_description
1 polymer ?
#
loop_
_entity_poly.entity_id
_entity_poly.type
_entity_poly.pdbx_seq_one_letter_code
_entity_poly.pdbx_strand_id
1 'polypeptide(L)'
;MVVAPPEDVNKPVDPEPQPTQPTEPENSTQPTVNTKPKTRVAPESMPDSVREDLAAAQKALDASNTAEALRHIRRSQRTKITGLSFSLLTRVYCQQHDLANSRANWTRVPATERPRVRQYCSQYDIDL
;
A
#
# COMPACT_ATOMS: atom_id res chain seq x y z
N MET A 1 -27.73 -43.39 -33.71
CA MET A 1 -28.61 -42.70 -34.69
C MET A 1 -27.76 -41.67 -35.38
N VAL A 2 -27.54 -41.91 -36.68
CA VAL A 2 -26.72 -41.12 -37.59
C VAL A 2 -27.70 -40.61 -38.64
N VAL A 3 -27.79 -39.31 -38.86
CA VAL A 3 -28.61 -38.71 -39.92
C VAL A 3 -27.76 -37.63 -40.61
N ALA A 4 -27.33 -37.92 -41.82
CA ALA A 4 -26.98 -36.96 -42.90
C ALA A 4 -28.24 -36.79 -43.80
N PRO A 5 -28.29 -36.04 -44.95
CA PRO A 5 -27.30 -35.26 -45.73
C PRO A 5 -27.94 -33.93 -46.30
N PRO A 6 -27.74 -33.39 -47.55
CA PRO A 6 -26.59 -33.20 -48.46
C PRO A 6 -26.39 -31.71 -48.91
N GLU A 7 -25.48 -31.53 -49.87
CA GLU A 7 -24.95 -30.32 -50.57
C GLU A 7 -25.95 -29.59 -51.50
N ASP A 8 -25.67 -28.32 -51.89
CA ASP A 8 -25.48 -27.82 -53.29
C ASP A 8 -25.76 -26.30 -53.50
N VAL A 9 -24.70 -25.55 -53.85
CA VAL A 9 -24.53 -24.49 -54.88
C VAL A 9 -25.59 -23.39 -55.12
N ASN A 10 -25.16 -22.11 -54.96
CA ASN A 10 -25.08 -21.13 -56.07
C ASN A 10 -24.31 -19.83 -55.69
N LYS A 11 -23.27 -19.52 -56.46
CA LYS A 11 -22.54 -18.24 -56.58
C LYS A 11 -23.41 -17.23 -57.41
N PRO A 12 -22.90 -16.07 -57.87
CA PRO A 12 -22.19 -14.94 -57.22
C PRO A 12 -22.81 -13.57 -57.64
N VAL A 13 -22.72 -12.50 -56.83
CA VAL A 13 -22.85 -11.13 -57.39
C VAL A 13 -21.94 -10.15 -56.63
N ASP A 14 -20.85 -9.78 -57.28
CA ASP A 14 -20.13 -8.51 -57.08
C ASP A 14 -20.68 -7.52 -58.11
N PRO A 15 -20.88 -6.23 -57.75
CA PRO A 15 -19.93 -5.24 -58.24
C PRO A 15 -19.59 -4.12 -57.22
N GLU A 16 -18.30 -3.87 -57.04
CA GLU A 16 -17.70 -2.57 -56.65
C GLU A 16 -18.16 -1.41 -57.60
N PRO A 17 -17.92 -0.10 -57.34
CA PRO A 17 -17.25 0.56 -56.21
C PRO A 17 -17.91 1.86 -55.68
N GLN A 18 -17.59 2.28 -54.45
CA GLN A 18 -17.67 3.70 -54.05
C GLN A 18 -16.45 4.10 -53.21
N PRO A 19 -15.64 5.07 -53.67
CA PRO A 19 -14.52 5.59 -52.90
C PRO A 19 -14.98 6.75 -52.01
N THR A 20 -14.72 6.67 -50.71
CA THR A 20 -14.70 7.86 -49.84
C THR A 20 -13.50 7.83 -48.90
N GLN A 21 -12.83 8.98 -48.87
CA GLN A 21 -11.48 9.27 -48.40
C GLN A 21 -11.15 8.84 -46.96
N PRO A 22 -9.90 8.46 -46.66
CA PRO A 22 -9.39 8.40 -45.29
C PRO A 22 -9.22 9.82 -44.71
N THR A 23 -9.93 10.12 -43.62
CA THR A 23 -9.63 11.28 -42.77
C THR A 23 -8.47 10.91 -41.86
N GLU A 24 -7.34 11.57 -42.05
CA GLU A 24 -6.18 11.56 -41.16
C GLU A 24 -6.52 12.38 -39.89
N PRO A 25 -6.34 11.86 -38.67
CA PRO A 25 -6.28 12.70 -37.48
C PRO A 25 -4.83 13.12 -37.24
N GLU A 26 -4.55 14.34 -37.66
CA GLU A 26 -3.37 15.09 -37.28
C GLU A 26 -3.39 15.40 -35.77
N ASN A 27 -2.17 15.53 -35.24
CA ASN A 27 -1.80 16.29 -34.06
C ASN A 27 -1.68 15.53 -32.73
N SER A 28 -0.51 14.91 -32.59
CA SER A 28 0.04 14.44 -31.33
C SER A 28 0.91 15.51 -30.69
N THR A 29 0.81 15.58 -29.36
CA THR A 29 1.82 16.02 -28.38
C THR A 29 1.74 17.45 -27.86
N GLN A 30 0.92 17.64 -26.82
CA GLN A 30 1.25 18.55 -25.71
C GLN A 30 1.59 17.70 -24.47
N PRO A 31 2.75 17.89 -23.81
CA PRO A 31 3.06 17.16 -22.59
C PRO A 31 2.31 17.80 -21.42
N THR A 32 1.22 17.17 -20.99
CA THR A 32 0.58 17.48 -19.71
C THR A 32 1.43 16.92 -18.59
N VAL A 33 2.03 17.82 -17.80
CA VAL A 33 2.73 17.49 -16.55
C VAL A 33 1.73 16.82 -15.62
N ASN A 34 1.84 15.49 -15.53
CA ASN A 34 0.97 14.67 -14.71
C ASN A 34 1.43 14.77 -13.24
N THR A 35 1.07 15.85 -12.55
CA THR A 35 1.23 16.00 -11.10
C THR A 35 0.28 15.03 -10.40
N LYS A 36 0.75 13.80 -10.23
CA LYS A 36 0.02 12.74 -9.51
C LYS A 36 -0.34 13.24 -8.09
N PRO A 37 -1.62 13.23 -7.68
CA PRO A 37 -2.00 13.68 -6.35
C PRO A 37 -1.34 12.79 -5.30
N LYS A 38 -0.57 13.40 -4.39
CA LYS A 38 -0.05 12.72 -3.21
C LYS A 38 -1.24 12.48 -2.29
N THR A 39 -1.92 11.34 -2.43
CA THR A 39 -3.00 10.93 -1.53
C THR A 39 -2.43 10.83 -0.11
N ARG A 40 -2.55 11.92 0.65
CA ARG A 40 -2.16 11.99 2.04
C ARG A 40 -3.19 11.17 2.80
N VAL A 41 -2.83 9.94 3.14
CA VAL A 41 -3.66 9.07 3.98
C VAL A 41 -3.99 9.84 5.25
N ALA A 42 -5.28 10.07 5.48
CA ALA A 42 -5.74 10.79 6.65
C ALA A 42 -5.27 10.04 7.92
N PRO A 43 -4.79 10.76 8.95
CA PRO A 43 -4.47 10.13 10.23
C PRO A 43 -5.67 9.34 10.73
N GLU A 44 -5.42 8.13 11.27
CA GLU A 44 -6.46 7.32 11.88
C GLU A 44 -7.14 8.15 13.00
N SER A 45 -8.47 8.23 12.98
CA SER A 45 -9.22 8.95 14.02
C SER A 45 -9.02 8.25 15.36
N MET A 46 -8.46 8.95 16.35
CA MET A 46 -8.17 8.40 17.67
C MET A 46 -8.33 9.45 18.78
N PRO A 47 -8.67 9.01 20.01
CA PRO A 47 -8.74 9.89 21.18
C PRO A 47 -7.43 10.64 21.42
N ASP A 48 -7.52 11.82 22.03
CA ASP A 48 -6.34 12.63 22.32
C ASP A 48 -5.35 11.91 23.24
N SER A 49 -5.83 11.16 24.25
CA SER A 49 -4.99 10.34 25.12
C SER A 49 -4.18 9.28 24.37
N VAL A 50 -4.74 8.67 23.32
CA VAL A 50 -4.03 7.71 22.46
C VAL A 50 -2.96 8.43 21.65
N ARG A 51 -3.27 9.63 21.13
CA ARG A 51 -2.31 10.44 20.38
C ARG A 51 -1.13 10.88 21.25
N GLU A 52 -1.40 11.31 22.48
CA GLU A 52 -0.40 11.69 23.47
C GLU A 52 0.50 10.52 23.86
N ASP A 53 -0.07 9.35 24.15
CA ASP A 53 0.74 8.16 24.46
C ASP A 53 1.61 7.73 23.26
N LEU A 54 1.09 7.76 22.03
CA LEU A 54 1.89 7.41 20.85
C LEU A 54 2.99 8.43 20.55
N ALA A 55 2.75 9.72 20.81
CA ALA A 55 3.78 10.76 20.71
C ALA A 55 4.87 10.59 21.79
N ALA A 56 4.47 10.29 23.03
CA ALA A 56 5.41 9.99 24.11
C ALA A 56 6.22 8.71 23.83
N ALA A 57 5.60 7.68 23.26
CA ALA A 57 6.29 6.47 22.83
C ALA A 57 7.34 6.75 21.76
N GLN A 58 7.01 7.56 20.75
CA GLN A 58 7.96 7.95 19.71
C GLN A 58 9.15 8.72 20.33
N LYS A 59 8.89 9.70 21.21
CA LYS A 59 9.94 10.44 21.91
C LYS A 59 10.85 9.53 22.75
N ALA A 60 10.27 8.56 23.46
CA ALA A 60 11.04 7.59 24.25
C ALA A 60 11.89 6.68 23.35
N LEU A 61 11.36 6.26 22.20
CA LEU A 61 12.09 5.48 21.21
C LEU A 61 13.26 6.27 20.60
N ASP A 62 13.05 7.54 20.27
CA ASP A 62 14.11 8.44 19.77
C ASP A 62 15.23 8.65 20.81
N ALA A 63 14.87 8.61 22.10
CA ALA A 63 15.81 8.63 23.22
C ALA A 63 16.42 7.25 23.55
N SER A 64 16.17 6.22 22.73
CA SER A 64 16.59 4.83 22.95
C SER A 64 16.07 4.21 24.26
N ASN A 65 15.02 4.78 24.86
CA ASN A 65 14.37 4.26 26.05
C ASN A 65 13.23 3.33 25.66
N THR A 66 13.60 2.11 25.24
CA THR A 66 12.65 1.12 24.73
C THR A 66 11.63 0.65 25.78
N ALA A 67 11.99 0.66 27.07
CA ALA A 67 11.09 0.30 28.17
C ALA A 67 9.94 1.32 28.33
N GLU A 68 10.25 2.62 28.34
CA GLU A 68 9.23 3.66 28.39
C GLU A 68 8.40 3.72 27.10
N ALA A 69 9.03 3.54 25.94
CA ALA A 69 8.33 3.45 24.67
C ALA A 69 7.27 2.33 24.70
N LEU A 70 7.65 1.13 25.16
CA LEU A 70 6.75 0.00 25.30
C LEU A 70 5.62 0.26 26.31
N ARG A 71 5.91 0.95 27.42
CA ARG A 71 4.91 1.33 28.43
C ARG A 71 3.83 2.22 27.83
N HIS A 72 4.22 3.25 27.08
CA HIS A 72 3.30 4.17 26.41
C HIS A 72 2.50 3.48 25.30
N ILE A 73 3.12 2.65 24.46
CA ILE A 73 2.42 1.87 23.41
C ILE A 73 1.36 0.96 24.04
N ARG A 74 1.71 0.22 25.09
CA ARG A 74 0.76 -0.67 25.78
C ARG A 74 -0.37 0.12 26.44
N ARG A 75 -0.09 1.31 26.98
CA ARG A 75 -1.11 2.20 27.53
C ARG A 75 -2.06 2.68 26.44
N SER A 76 -1.56 3.11 25.28
CA SER A 76 -2.38 3.54 24.16
C SER A 76 -3.26 2.40 23.65
N GLN A 77 -2.70 1.19 23.50
CA GLN A 77 -3.41 0.01 23.01
C GLN A 77 -4.53 -0.47 23.94
N ARG A 78 -4.42 -0.25 25.26
CA ARG A 78 -5.52 -0.51 26.21
C ARG A 78 -6.73 0.38 25.95
N THR A 79 -6.51 1.59 25.42
CA THR A 79 -7.58 2.52 25.05
C THR A 79 -8.06 2.26 23.62
N LYS A 80 -7.15 2.20 22.65
CA LYS A 80 -7.44 1.88 21.25
C LYS A 80 -6.20 1.31 20.56
N ILE A 81 -6.35 0.13 19.96
CA ILE A 81 -5.35 -0.44 19.07
C ILE A 81 -5.40 0.31 17.74
N THR A 82 -4.25 0.82 17.29
CA THR A 82 -4.11 1.61 16.06
C THR A 82 -2.98 1.04 15.21
N GLY A 83 -3.00 1.33 13.90
CA GLY A 83 -1.93 0.91 13.01
C GLY A 83 -0.56 1.48 13.39
N LEU A 84 -0.56 2.75 13.84
CA LEU A 84 0.64 3.42 14.34
C LEU A 84 1.22 2.74 15.60
N SER A 85 0.36 2.20 16.48
CA SER A 85 0.84 1.48 17.66
C SER A 85 1.67 0.23 17.29
N PHE A 86 1.29 -0.51 16.24
CA PHE A 86 2.10 -1.65 15.75
C PHE A 86 3.37 -1.21 15.03
N SER A 87 3.33 -0.08 14.33
CA SER A 87 4.52 0.52 13.72
C SER A 87 5.58 0.83 14.79
N LEU A 88 5.19 1.52 15.88
CA LEU A 88 6.09 1.82 17.00
C LEU A 88 6.53 0.56 17.75
N LEU A 89 5.61 -0.38 17.99
CA LEU A 89 5.92 -1.63 18.69
C LEU A 89 6.96 -2.46 17.94
N THR A 90 6.82 -2.56 16.61
CA THR A 90 7.79 -3.28 15.76
C THR A 90 9.16 -2.61 15.83
N ARG A 91 9.21 -1.27 15.79
CA ARG A 91 10.46 -0.52 15.91
C ARG A 91 11.15 -0.71 17.27
N VAL A 92 10.39 -0.75 18.36
CA VAL A 92 10.90 -1.09 19.70
C VAL A 92 11.62 -2.44 19.66
N TYR A 93 11.01 -3.46 19.07
CA TYR A 93 11.62 -4.79 18.97
C TYR A 93 12.85 -4.81 18.06
N CYS A 94 12.85 -4.03 16.98
CA CYS A 94 14.04 -3.88 16.15
C CYS A 94 15.21 -3.28 16.93
N GLN A 95 14.97 -2.23 17.73
CA GLN A 95 16.01 -1.63 18.57
C GLN A 95 16.53 -2.56 19.68
N GLN A 96 15.68 -3.49 20.15
CA GLN A 96 16.06 -4.53 21.11
C GLN A 96 16.77 -5.73 20.45
N HIS A 97 16.97 -5.71 19.13
CA HIS A 97 17.43 -6.84 18.33
C HIS A 97 16.56 -8.12 18.49
N ASP A 98 15.28 -7.95 18.80
CA ASP A 98 14.31 -9.04 18.97
C ASP A 98 13.59 -9.32 17.65
N LEU A 99 14.21 -10.16 16.82
CA LEU A 99 13.69 -10.52 15.49
C LEU A 99 12.35 -11.28 15.59
N ALA A 100 12.19 -12.13 16.60
CA ALA A 100 10.99 -12.95 16.76
C ALA A 100 9.77 -12.05 16.97
N ASN A 101 9.86 -11.11 17.92
CA ASN A 101 8.76 -10.18 18.19
C ASN A 101 8.58 -9.13 17.08
N SER A 102 9.66 -8.71 16.42
CA SER A 102 9.57 -7.82 15.26
C SER A 102 8.73 -8.45 14.15
N ARG A 103 9.04 -9.70 13.76
CA ARG A 103 8.28 -10.44 12.73
C ARG A 103 6.86 -10.77 13.15
N ALA A 104 6.64 -11.12 14.42
CA ALA A 104 5.30 -11.41 14.93
C ALA A 104 4.35 -10.20 14.81
N ASN A 105 4.85 -8.99 15.01
CA ASN A 105 4.05 -7.77 14.93
C ASN A 105 4.00 -7.14 13.54
N TRP A 106 4.98 -7.44 12.69
CA TRP A 106 5.10 -6.89 11.33
C TRP A 106 3.83 -7.05 10.48
N THR A 107 3.15 -8.19 10.58
CA THR A 107 1.92 -8.47 9.83
C THR A 107 0.79 -7.50 10.15
N ARG A 108 0.80 -6.90 11.35
CA ARG A 108 -0.19 -5.93 11.85
C ARG A 108 0.17 -4.49 11.51
N VAL A 109 1.38 -4.24 10.98
CA VAL A 109 1.80 -2.91 10.52
C VAL A 109 1.08 -2.56 9.22
N PRO A 110 0.34 -1.43 9.17
CA PRO A 110 -0.33 -0.98 7.96
C PRO A 110 0.65 -0.76 6.81
N ALA A 111 0.22 -1.05 5.58
CA ALA A 111 1.05 -0.89 4.38
C ALA A 111 1.67 0.51 4.24
N THR A 112 0.97 1.54 4.71
CA THR A 112 1.43 2.94 4.70
C THR A 112 2.60 3.21 5.64
N GLU A 113 2.73 2.43 6.73
CA GLU A 113 3.80 2.57 7.72
C GLU A 113 4.97 1.62 7.45
N ARG A 114 4.74 0.51 6.73
CA ARG A 114 5.76 -0.52 6.44
C ARG A 114 7.10 0.03 5.92
N PRO A 115 7.15 0.96 4.95
CA PRO A 115 8.42 1.49 4.46
C PRO A 115 9.23 2.19 5.56
N ARG A 116 8.57 2.94 6.44
CA ARG A 116 9.23 3.66 7.53
C ARG A 116 9.73 2.73 8.63
N VAL A 117 9.03 1.61 8.86
CA VAL A 117 9.46 0.60 9.84
C VAL A 117 10.65 -0.18 9.29
N ARG A 118 10.62 -0.62 8.02
CA ARG A 118 11.76 -1.27 7.37
C ARG A 118 13.03 -0.44 7.43
N GLN A 119 12.94 0.83 7.03
CA GLN A 119 14.08 1.75 7.07
C GLN A 119 14.64 1.95 8.48
N TYR A 120 13.79 1.88 9.51
CA TYR A 120 14.23 1.96 10.89
C TYR A 120 14.92 0.67 11.33
N CYS A 121 14.30 -0.49 11.07
CA CYS A 121 14.83 -1.79 11.46
C CYS A 121 16.14 -2.17 10.77
N SER A 122 16.38 -1.67 9.54
CA SER A 122 17.65 -1.89 8.85
C SER A 122 18.86 -1.27 9.56
N GLN A 123 18.65 -0.29 10.44
CA GLN A 123 19.72 0.29 11.27
C GLN A 123 20.20 -0.67 12.37
N TYR A 124 19.40 -1.71 12.65
CA TYR A 124 19.65 -2.72 13.67
C TYR A 124 19.87 -4.11 13.04
N ASP A 125 20.22 -4.15 11.75
CA ASP A 125 20.46 -5.37 10.97
C ASP A 125 19.25 -6.33 10.91
N ILE A 126 18.03 -5.79 11.01
CA ILE A 126 16.77 -6.55 10.95
C ILE A 126 16.04 -6.28 9.63
N ASP A 127 15.70 -7.36 8.92
CA ASP A 127 14.91 -7.35 7.69
C ASP A 127 13.50 -7.96 7.89
N LEU A 128 12.46 -7.25 7.41
CA LEU A 128 11.01 -7.49 7.65
C LEU A 128 10.14 -7.49 6.38
#